data_AF-U5NRB6-F1
#
_entry.id   AF-U5NRB6-F1
#
_cell.length_a   1.000
_cell.length_b   1.000
_cell.length_c   1.000
_cell.angle_alpha   90.00
_cell.angle_beta   90.00
_cell.angle_gamma   90.00
#
_symmetry.space_group_name_H-M   'P 1'
#
loop_
_entity.id
_entity.type
_entity.pdbx_description
1 polymer ?
#
loop_
_entity_poly.entity_id
_entity_poly.type
_entity_poly.pdbx_seq_one_letter_code
_entity_poly.pdbx_strand_id
1 'polypeptide(L)'
;MHKADAANPADELAEVRAAIARLRLREARLCATILAAPDTGLEGRHFRAEVAERRFRLFDAARLPETVLADPRYWSESVTQEVRCLPAAAATPPRPRRLRIVH
;
A
#
# COMPACT_ATOMS: atom_id res chain seq x y z
N MET A 1 12.49 24.99 7.89
CA MET A 1 13.49 24.14 7.22
C MET A 1 13.75 22.94 8.13
N HIS A 2 13.00 21.84 7.98
CA HIS A 2 13.22 20.65 8.80
C HIS A 2 14.44 19.93 8.23
N LYS A 3 15.53 19.90 9.01
CA LYS A 3 16.75 19.17 8.73
C LYS A 3 16.39 17.68 8.83
N ALA A 4 16.29 17.01 7.69
CA ALA A 4 16.28 15.56 7.66
C ALA A 4 17.69 15.11 8.12
N ASP A 5 17.84 14.77 9.40
CA ASP A 5 18.74 13.67 9.73
C ASP A 5 18.34 12.54 8.80
N ALA A 6 19.28 12.00 8.02
CA ALA A 6 18.99 11.06 6.94
C ALA A 6 18.19 9.87 7.51
N ALA A 7 16.86 9.95 7.40
CA ALA A 7 15.96 8.95 7.92
C ALA A 7 16.29 7.66 7.19
N ASN A 8 16.42 6.57 7.93
CA ASN A 8 16.58 5.25 7.33
C ASN A 8 15.47 5.09 6.27
N PRO A 9 15.79 4.75 5.01
CA PRO A 9 14.79 4.69 3.95
C PRO A 9 13.63 3.73 4.27
N ALA A 10 13.86 2.72 5.11
CA ALA A 10 12.81 1.84 5.60
C ALA A 10 11.80 2.57 6.50
N ASP A 11 12.28 3.45 7.38
CA ASP A 11 11.46 4.22 8.32
C ASP A 11 10.69 5.31 7.57
N GLU A 12 11.35 6.06 6.69
CA GLU A 12 10.69 7.06 5.85
C GLU A 12 9.61 6.43 4.97
N LEU A 13 9.91 5.29 4.33
CA LEU A 13 8.91 4.57 3.52
C LEU A 13 7.72 4.09 4.36
N ALA A 14 7.94 3.64 5.59
CA ALA A 14 6.88 3.25 6.50
C ALA A 14 5.97 4.44 6.86
N GLU A 15 6.56 5.60 7.15
CA GLU A 15 5.83 6.84 7.44
C GLU A 15 5.00 7.31 6.23
N VAL A 16 5.61 7.32 5.03
CA VAL A 16 4.92 7.68 3.79
C VAL A 16 3.76 6.73 3.50
N ARG A 17 3.95 5.42 3.64
CA ARG A 17 2.87 4.43 3.45
C ARG A 17 1.76 4.59 4.47
N ALA A 18 2.08 4.92 5.72
CA ALA A 18 1.06 5.22 6.73
C ALA A 18 0.26 6.48 6.38
N ALA A 19 0.93 7.52 5.87
CA ALA A 19 0.25 8.72 5.38
C ALA A 19 -0.67 8.43 4.19
N ILE A 20 -0.19 7.68 3.20
CA ILE A 20 -0.98 7.23 2.04
C ILE A 20 -2.21 6.43 2.50
N ALA A 21 -2.04 5.48 3.42
CA ALA A 21 -3.15 4.66 3.92
C ALA A 21 -4.25 5.52 4.58
N ARG A 22 -3.86 6.52 5.38
CA ARG A 22 -4.82 7.47 6.00
C ARG A 22 -5.56 8.30 4.95
N LEU A 23 -4.85 8.78 3.92
CA LEU A 23 -5.46 9.54 2.83
C LEU A 23 -6.39 8.68 1.99
N ARG A 24 -6.01 7.45 1.65
CA ARG A 24 -6.86 6.48 0.93
C ARG A 24 -8.13 6.14 1.70
N LEU A 25 -8.03 5.96 3.02
CA LEU A 25 -9.21 5.74 3.86
C LEU A 25 -10.17 6.95 3.81
N ARG A 26 -9.62 8.17 3.86
CA ARG A 26 -10.42 9.40 3.77
C ARG A 26 -11.05 9.56 2.39
N GLU A 27 -10.29 9.32 1.33
CA GLU A 27 -10.77 9.31 -0.06
C GLU A 27 -11.92 8.32 -0.24
N ALA A 28 -11.75 7.06 0.19
CA ALA A 28 -12.77 6.03 0.08
C ALA A 28 -14.08 6.42 0.77
N ARG A 29 -14.01 7.07 1.95
CA ARG A 29 -15.20 7.59 2.65
C ARG A 29 -15.90 8.68 1.85
N LEU A 30 -15.15 9.62 1.27
CA LEU A 30 -15.72 10.69 0.44
C LEU A 30 -16.38 10.13 -0.83
N CYS A 31 -15.70 9.20 -1.51
CA CYS A 31 -16.25 8.52 -2.68
C CYS A 31 -17.53 7.75 -2.35
N ALA A 32 -17.57 7.02 -1.23
CA ALA A 32 -18.77 6.31 -0.80
C ALA A 32 -19.95 7.25 -0.56
N THR A 33 -19.71 8.40 0.09
CA THR A 33 -20.74 9.44 0.26
C THR A 33 -21.24 9.98 -1.07
N ILE A 34 -20.34 10.26 -2.02
CA ILE A 34 -20.71 10.78 -3.35
C ILE A 34 -21.54 9.75 -4.12
N LEU A 35 -21.13 8.47 -4.12
CA LEU A 35 -21.85 7.40 -4.81
C LEU A 35 -23.23 7.12 -4.19
N ALA A 36 -23.40 7.33 -2.88
CA ALA A 36 -24.68 7.14 -2.19
C ALA A 36 -25.70 8.25 -2.47
N ALA A 37 -25.27 9.43 -2.94
CA ALA A 37 -26.11 10.60 -3.15
C ALA A 37 -25.82 11.28 -4.51
N PRO A 38 -26.09 10.59 -5.64
CA PRO A 38 -25.72 11.08 -6.97
C PRO A 38 -26.41 12.40 -7.36
N ASP A 39 -27.56 12.74 -6.78
CA ASP A 39 -28.32 13.95 -7.13
C ASP A 39 -27.89 15.21 -6.35
N THR A 40 -27.20 15.05 -5.21
CA THR A 40 -26.88 16.17 -4.29
C THR A 40 -25.42 16.25 -3.87
N GLY A 41 -24.63 15.18 -4.09
CA GLY A 41 -23.24 15.09 -3.65
C GLY A 41 -22.18 15.45 -4.71
N LEU A 42 -22.60 15.83 -5.92
CA LEU A 42 -21.67 16.02 -7.05
C LEU A 42 -21.09 17.43 -7.17
N GLU A 43 -21.68 18.45 -6.55
CA GLU A 43 -21.22 19.84 -6.68
C GLU A 43 -20.73 20.40 -5.34
N GLY A 44 -19.50 20.90 -5.34
CA GLY A 44 -18.92 21.64 -4.24
C GLY A 44 -18.53 23.06 -4.67
N ARG A 45 -18.16 23.89 -3.69
CA ARG A 45 -17.77 25.30 -3.92
C ARG A 45 -16.65 25.49 -4.95
N HIS A 46 -15.73 24.54 -5.05
CA HIS A 46 -14.53 24.63 -5.89
C HIS A 46 -14.37 23.46 -6.88
N PHE A 47 -15.12 22.38 -6.69
CA PHE A 47 -14.93 21.13 -7.44
C PHE A 47 -16.28 20.48 -7.70
N ARG A 48 -16.38 19.80 -8.85
CA ARG A 48 -17.50 18.93 -9.21
C ARG A 48 -17.00 17.50 -9.36
N ALA A 49 -17.72 16.53 -8.82
CA ALA A 49 -17.48 15.12 -9.00
C ALA A 49 -18.33 14.56 -10.15
N GLU A 50 -17.79 13.57 -10.85
CA GLU A 50 -18.48 12.82 -11.89
C GLU A 50 -18.37 11.33 -11.61
N VAL A 51 -19.46 10.59 -11.82
CA VAL A 51 -19.50 9.14 -11.66
C VAL A 51 -19.52 8.51 -13.04
N ALA A 52 -18.43 7.83 -13.39
CA ALA A 52 -18.32 7.10 -14.65
C ALA A 52 -18.34 5.59 -14.39
N GLU A 53 -19.26 4.88 -15.04
CA GLU A 53 -19.25 3.42 -15.06
C GLU A 53 -18.30 2.92 -16.15
N ARG A 54 -17.36 2.04 -15.76
CA ARG A 54 -16.47 1.36 -16.71
C ARG A 54 -16.70 -0.14 -16.60
N ARG A 55 -17.03 -0.77 -17.72
CA ARG A 55 -17.20 -2.23 -17.82
C ARG A 55 -16.02 -2.83 -18.53
N PHE A 56 -15.44 -3.87 -17.95
CA PHE A 56 -14.34 -4.63 -18.52
C PHE A 56 -14.73 -6.09 -18.67
N ARG A 57 -14.31 -6.71 -19.76
CA ARG A 57 -14.33 -8.17 -19.87
C ARG A 57 -13.07 -8.69 -19.19
N LEU A 58 -13.25 -9.49 -18.14
CA LEU A 58 -12.14 -10.14 -17.44
C LEU A 58 -11.96 -11.55 -18.00
N PHE A 59 -10.72 -11.91 -18.30
CA PHE A 59 -10.37 -13.28 -18.61
C PHE A 59 -10.29 -14.06 -17.30
N ASP A 60 -11.13 -15.09 -17.18
CA ASP A 60 -11.19 -15.94 -16.00
C ASP A 60 -10.43 -17.23 -16.25
N ALA A 61 -9.17 -17.24 -15.82
CA ALA A 61 -8.29 -18.41 -15.97
C ALA A 61 -8.82 -19.64 -15.22
N ALA A 62 -9.61 -19.48 -14.16
CA ALA A 62 -10.18 -20.61 -13.41
C ALA A 62 -11.25 -21.38 -14.20
N ARG A 63 -11.77 -20.79 -15.28
CA ARG A 63 -12.71 -21.44 -16.20
C ARG A 63 -12.04 -22.18 -17.36
N LEU A 64 -10.72 -22.19 -17.43
CA LEU A 64 -9.99 -22.92 -18.45
C LEU A 64 -10.03 -24.43 -18.19
N PRO A 65 -9.99 -25.26 -19.26
CA PRO A 65 -9.76 -26.68 -19.12
C PRO A 65 -8.43 -26.97 -18.42
N GLU A 66 -8.39 -28.04 -17.62
CA GLU A 66 -7.16 -28.51 -16.96
C GLU A 66 -6.02 -28.74 -17.96
N THR A 67 -6.33 -29.18 -19.18
CA THR A 67 -5.34 -29.39 -20.25
C THR A 67 -4.60 -28.12 -20.65
N VAL A 68 -5.24 -26.96 -20.57
CA VAL A 68 -4.61 -25.66 -20.85
C VAL A 68 -3.82 -25.18 -19.64
N LEU A 69 -4.38 -25.34 -18.44
CA LEU A 69 -3.71 -24.94 -17.19
C LEU A 69 -2.45 -25.76 -16.92
N ALA A 70 -2.40 -27.03 -17.31
CA ALA A 70 -1.25 -27.90 -17.11
C ALA A 70 -0.16 -27.75 -18.19
N ASP A 71 -0.45 -27.13 -19.35
CA ASP A 71 0.51 -27.02 -20.45
C ASP A 71 1.48 -25.83 -20.23
N PRO A 72 2.78 -26.08 -19.97
CA PRO A 72 3.75 -25.02 -19.67
C PRO A 72 3.92 -24.00 -20.79
N ARG A 73 3.53 -24.31 -22.04
CA ARG A 73 3.65 -23.40 -23.19
C ARG A 73 2.76 -22.16 -23.07
N TYR A 74 1.73 -22.21 -22.22
CA TYR A 74 0.86 -21.07 -21.95
C TYR A 74 1.25 -20.27 -20.70
N TRP A 75 2.34 -20.65 -20.02
CA TRP A 75 2.84 -19.98 -18.83
C TRP A 75 4.14 -19.23 -19.10
N SER A 76 4.26 -18.06 -18.49
CA SER A 76 5.51 -17.32 -18.41
C SER A 76 5.86 -17.04 -16.96
N GLU A 77 7.16 -17.05 -16.65
CA GLU A 77 7.65 -16.65 -15.34
C GLU A 77 7.88 -15.14 -15.32
N SER A 78 7.36 -14.46 -14.30
CA SER A 78 7.58 -13.04 -14.05
C SER A 78 8.03 -12.85 -12.62
N VAL A 79 9.19 -12.23 -12.44
CA VAL A 79 9.75 -11.93 -11.12
C VAL A 79 9.40 -10.51 -10.73
N THR A 80 8.72 -10.34 -9.60
CA THR A 80 8.43 -9.03 -9.00
C THR A 80 9.04 -8.95 -7.62
N GLN A 81 9.82 -7.90 -7.36
CA GLN A 81 10.35 -7.61 -6.03
C GLN A 81 9.42 -6.63 -5.32
N GLU A 82 8.96 -7.02 -4.14
CA GLU A 82 8.09 -6.19 -3.30
C GLU A 82 8.85 -5.72 -2.06
N VAL A 83 8.88 -4.41 -1.82
CA VAL A 83 9.39 -3.85 -0.57
C VAL A 83 8.27 -3.86 0.47
N ARG A 84 8.47 -4.54 1.61
CA ARG A 84 7.53 -4.57 2.74
C ARG A 84 8.14 -3.85 3.95
N CYS A 85 7.35 -2.98 4.59
CA CYS A 85 7.74 -2.33 5.84
C CYS A 85 7.12 -3.11 6.99
N LEU A 86 7.96 -3.74 7.83
CA LEU A 86 7.54 -4.48 9.03
C LEU A 86 8.10 -3.76 10.26
N PRO A 87 7.41 -3.79 11.42
CA PRO A 87 7.97 -3.26 12.65
C PRO A 87 9.31 -3.92 12.96
N ALA A 88 10.33 -3.12 13.28
CA ALA A 88 11.58 -3.66 13.80
C ALA A 88 11.32 -4.37 15.13
N ALA A 89 11.87 -5.57 15.30
CA ALA A 89 11.87 -6.23 16.59
C ALA A 89 12.53 -5.29 17.62
N ALA A 90 11.84 -5.01 18.73
CA ALA A 90 12.34 -4.11 19.76
C ALA A 90 13.80 -4.47 20.11
N ALA A 91 14.71 -3.50 19.95
CA ALA A 91 16.11 -3.71 20.25
C ALA A 91 16.25 -4.20 21.68
N THR A 92 16.92 -5.35 21.86
CA THR A 92 17.34 -5.79 23.19
C THR A 92 18.12 -4.65 23.84
N PRO A 93 17.81 -4.25 25.08
CA PRO A 93 18.52 -3.14 25.72
C PRO A 93 20.03 -3.44 25.74
N PRO A 94 20.89 -2.42 25.53
CA PRO A 94 22.33 -2.61 25.51
C PRO A 94 22.78 -3.23 26.84
N ARG A 95 23.46 -4.38 26.77
CA ARG A 95 24.03 -5.04 27.96
C ARG A 95 24.95 -4.03 28.67
N PRO A 96 24.85 -3.88 30.01
CA PRO A 96 25.70 -2.94 30.74
C PRO A 96 27.17 -3.30 30.53
N ARG A 97 27.92 -2.33 30.01
CA ARG A 97 29.36 -2.44 29.75
C ARG A 97 30.07 -2.62 31.09
N ARG A 98 30.54 -3.84 31.40
CA ARG A 98 31.34 -4.08 32.61
C ARG A 98 32.59 -3.21 32.54
N LEU A 99 32.67 -2.21 33.42
CA LEU A 99 33.88 -1.42 33.65
C LEU A 99 34.96 -2.38 34.14
N ARG A 100 36.04 -2.49 33.38
CA ARG A 100 37.21 -3.29 33.75
C ARG A 100 38.01 -2.46 34.76
N ILE A 101 37.93 -2.81 36.04
CA ILE A 101 38.82 -2.26 37.07
C ILE A 101 40.20 -2.88 36.82
N VAL A 102 41.17 -2.03 36.50
CA VAL A 102 42.59 -2.40 36.39
C VAL A 102 43.19 -2.25 37.79
N HIS A 103 43.77 -3.33 38.32
CA HIS A 103 44.59 -3.33 39.53
C HIS A 103 46.04 -3.02 39.17
#